data_AF-A0A9X2C0X2-F1
#
_entry.id   AF-A0A9X2C0X2-F1
#
_cell.length_a   1.000
_cell.length_b   1.000
_cell.length_c   1.000
_cell.angle_alpha   90.00
_cell.angle_beta   90.00
_cell.angle_gamma   90.00
#
_symmetry.space_group_name_H-M   'P 1'
#
loop_
_entity.id
_entity.type
_entity.pdbx_description
1 polymer ?
#
loop_
_entity_poly.entity_id
_entity_poly.type
_entity_poly.pdbx_seq_one_letter_code
_entity_poly.pdbx_strand_id
1 'polypeptide(L)'
;MRSPLLFLLPVVIASLAGCASRIERGEAAPLAPPDGSDRASSSPSNRVEVAGLPGWLRIRLADYDAQTGPAAPRAVFEVAYGSGVAYYVQAGCCDQLDPLIDANGVIVCYPTGGYTGRGDGKCLQELPVVAHRREVWRHR
;
A
#
# COMPACT_ATOMS: atom_id res chain seq x y z
N MET A 1 1.20 43.78 38.43
CA MET A 1 0.38 42.99 39.38
C MET A 1 0.40 41.55 38.88
N ARG A 2 1.37 40.72 39.30
CA ARG A 2 1.28 39.67 40.35
C ARG A 2 0.04 38.77 40.15
N SER A 3 0.08 37.47 39.87
CA SER A 3 1.13 36.44 39.95
C SER A 3 0.74 35.22 39.09
N PRO A 4 1.70 34.38 38.66
CA PRO A 4 1.46 33.07 38.08
C PRO A 4 1.35 32.00 39.19
N LEU A 5 0.40 31.08 39.08
CA LEU A 5 0.28 29.94 39.98
C LEU A 5 0.68 28.66 39.24
N LEU A 6 1.96 28.36 39.37
CA LEU A 6 2.54 27.02 39.32
C LEU A 6 1.83 26.15 40.37
N PHE A 7 1.25 25.02 39.96
CA PHE A 7 0.97 23.92 40.86
C PHE A 7 1.47 22.59 40.26
N LEU A 8 2.67 22.27 40.73
CA LEU A 8 3.27 20.97 41.02
C LEU A 8 2.46 19.70 40.65
N LEU A 9 3.10 18.88 39.81
CA LEU A 9 2.89 17.44 39.64
C LEU A 9 2.98 16.68 40.98
N PRO A 10 2.23 15.57 41.09
CA PRO A 10 2.80 14.35 41.63
C PRO A 10 2.94 13.28 40.54
N VAL A 11 4.18 12.93 40.27
CA VAL A 11 4.61 11.75 39.53
C VAL A 11 4.26 10.51 40.38
N VAL A 12 3.36 9.67 39.88
CA VAL A 12 3.05 8.37 40.50
C VAL A 12 3.86 7.30 39.77
N ILE A 13 4.94 6.84 40.42
CA ILE A 13 5.73 5.67 40.04
C ILE A 13 5.32 4.52 40.98
N ALA A 14 4.66 3.50 40.42
CA ALA A 14 4.36 2.20 41.04
C ALA A 14 3.79 1.30 39.92
N SER A 15 4.19 0.07 39.63
CA SER A 15 5.02 -0.90 40.34
C SER A 15 5.60 -1.88 39.30
N LEU A 16 6.86 -2.27 39.46
CA LEU A 16 7.46 -3.41 38.77
C LEU A 16 6.99 -4.71 39.43
N ALA A 17 6.00 -5.37 38.84
CA ALA A 17 5.82 -6.82 38.98
C ALA A 17 6.41 -7.42 37.69
N GLY A 18 7.48 -8.21 37.70
CA GLY A 18 7.71 -9.35 38.59
C GLY A 18 7.34 -10.65 37.88
N CYS A 19 7.84 -10.87 36.66
CA CYS A 19 7.79 -12.18 36.02
C CYS A 19 9.12 -12.89 36.28
N ALA A 20 9.10 -13.83 37.23
CA ALA A 20 10.21 -14.72 37.50
C ALA A 20 10.42 -15.67 36.31
N SER A 21 11.55 -15.56 35.61
CA SER A 21 11.95 -16.54 34.61
C SER A 21 12.61 -17.72 35.32
N ARG A 22 11.90 -18.85 35.37
CA ARG A 22 12.43 -20.14 35.79
C ARG A 22 13.44 -20.61 34.73
N ILE A 23 14.72 -20.63 35.08
CA ILE A 23 15.79 -21.27 34.30
C ILE A 23 15.75 -22.77 34.62
N GLU A 24 15.12 -23.56 33.76
CA GLU A 24 15.28 -25.02 33.77
C GLU A 24 16.54 -25.35 32.97
N ARG A 25 17.52 -25.94 33.66
CA ARG A 25 18.75 -26.45 33.08
C ARG A 25 18.47 -27.90 32.67
N GLY A 26 18.35 -28.15 31.36
CA GLY A 26 18.11 -29.47 30.80
C GLY A 26 19.03 -29.74 29.59
N GLU A 27 20.01 -30.60 29.83
CA GLU A 27 20.74 -31.51 28.93
C GLU A 27 20.84 -31.20 27.42
N ALA A 28 22.08 -31.07 26.95
CA ALA A 28 22.43 -30.96 25.54
C ALA A 28 22.19 -32.29 24.80
N ALA A 29 21.36 -32.24 23.75
CA ALA A 29 21.34 -33.23 22.67
C ALA A 29 21.55 -32.49 21.34
N PRO A 30 22.54 -32.86 20.50
CA PRO A 30 22.82 -32.16 19.26
C PRO A 30 22.10 -32.84 18.10
N LEU A 31 20.97 -32.30 17.61
CA LEU A 31 20.41 -32.69 16.31
C LEU A 31 19.70 -31.53 15.59
N ALA A 32 20.25 -31.23 14.42
CA ALA A 32 19.75 -30.49 13.25
C ALA A 32 19.57 -28.94 13.34
N PRO A 33 20.10 -28.19 12.35
CA PRO A 33 19.78 -26.77 12.20
C PRO A 33 18.31 -26.60 11.78
N PRO A 34 17.57 -25.63 12.34
CA PRO A 34 16.32 -25.18 11.72
C PRO A 34 16.67 -24.47 10.40
N ASP A 35 16.56 -25.22 9.30
CA ASP A 35 16.42 -24.66 7.96
C ASP A 35 15.00 -24.10 7.87
N GLY A 36 14.90 -22.77 7.89
CA GLY A 36 13.62 -22.11 8.09
C GLY A 36 13.80 -20.62 8.06
N SER A 37 14.31 -20.15 6.92
CA SER A 37 14.29 -18.78 6.40
C SER A 37 13.19 -17.88 7.00
N ASP A 38 13.43 -17.33 8.19
CA ASP A 38 12.83 -16.08 8.68
C ASP A 38 13.43 -14.90 7.90
N ARG A 39 13.30 -14.95 6.56
CA ARG A 39 13.42 -13.76 5.74
C ARG A 39 12.07 -13.07 5.78
N ALA A 40 11.99 -12.08 6.65
CA ALA A 40 11.26 -10.86 6.38
C ALA A 40 11.71 -10.28 5.02
N SER A 41 11.28 -10.89 3.92
CA SER A 41 11.43 -10.35 2.56
C SER A 41 10.34 -9.32 2.31
N SER A 42 10.37 -8.25 3.09
CA SER A 42 9.85 -6.97 2.62
C SER A 42 11.04 -6.21 2.03
N SER A 43 11.41 -6.61 0.81
CA SER A 43 12.58 -6.13 0.07
C SER A 43 12.71 -4.60 0.12
N PRO A 44 13.92 -4.04 0.32
CA PRO A 44 14.16 -2.60 0.22
C PRO A 44 13.72 -2.04 -1.14
N SER A 45 13.71 -2.86 -2.20
CA SER A 45 13.19 -2.49 -3.52
C SER A 45 11.70 -2.09 -3.51
N ASN A 46 10.86 -2.80 -2.75
CA ASN A 46 9.43 -2.48 -2.66
C ASN A 46 9.21 -1.16 -1.88
N ARG A 47 10.00 -0.93 -0.82
CA ARG A 47 9.95 0.34 -0.08
C ARG A 47 10.41 1.55 -0.91
N VAL A 48 11.43 1.38 -1.77
CA VAL A 48 11.89 2.43 -2.68
C VAL A 48 10.87 2.69 -3.79
N GLU A 49 10.23 1.65 -4.32
CA GLU A 49 9.18 1.78 -5.33
C GLU A 49 7.97 2.57 -4.80
N VAL A 50 7.51 2.29 -3.58
CA VAL A 50 6.44 3.07 -2.92
C VAL A 50 6.88 4.50 -2.59
N ALA A 51 8.15 4.72 -2.23
CA ALA A 51 8.68 6.05 -1.93
C ALA A 51 8.80 6.94 -3.17
N GLY A 52 8.94 6.37 -4.37
CA GLY A 52 8.99 7.08 -5.64
C GLY A 52 7.62 7.50 -6.20
N LEU A 53 6.51 7.04 -5.60
CA LEU A 53 5.17 7.37 -6.07
C LEU A 53 4.74 8.78 -5.65
N PRO A 54 3.95 9.49 -6.48
CA PRO A 54 3.34 10.76 -6.11
C PRO A 54 2.57 10.67 -4.79
N GLY A 55 2.61 11.73 -3.98
CA GLY A 55 1.96 11.76 -2.67
C GLY A 55 0.47 11.45 -2.73
N TRP A 56 -0.24 11.97 -3.73
CA TRP A 56 -1.67 11.69 -3.95
C TRP A 56 -1.94 10.21 -4.22
N LEU A 57 -1.04 9.54 -4.96
CA LEU A 57 -1.21 8.15 -5.32
C LEU A 57 -1.04 7.27 -4.09
N ARG A 58 -0.01 7.54 -3.27
CA ARG A 58 0.18 6.83 -2.00
C ARG A 58 -1.05 6.90 -1.09
N ILE A 59 -1.67 8.07 -0.98
CA ILE A 59 -2.90 8.24 -0.18
C ILE A 59 -4.02 7.37 -0.77
N ARG A 60 -4.23 7.46 -2.09
CA ARG A 60 -5.26 6.67 -2.79
C ARG A 60 -5.04 5.15 -2.68
N LEU A 61 -3.79 4.69 -2.74
CA LEU A 61 -3.47 3.26 -2.57
C LEU A 61 -3.78 2.77 -1.15
N ALA A 62 -3.54 3.60 -0.12
CA ALA A 62 -3.96 3.27 1.24
C ALA A 62 -5.50 3.17 1.36
N ASP A 63 -6.24 4.04 0.67
CA ASP A 63 -7.70 3.94 0.60
C ASP A 63 -8.15 2.67 -0.15
N TYR A 64 -7.40 2.21 -1.16
CA TYR A 64 -7.69 0.97 -1.88
C TYR A 64 -7.41 -0.28 -1.04
N ASP A 65 -6.35 -0.28 -0.23
CA ASP A 65 -6.03 -1.37 0.69
C ASP A 65 -7.09 -1.55 1.78
N ALA A 66 -7.78 -0.47 2.17
CA ALA A 66 -8.84 -0.52 3.17
C ALA A 66 -10.19 -1.01 2.62
N GLN A 67 -10.36 -1.08 1.29
CA GLN A 67 -11.60 -1.52 0.67
C GLN A 67 -11.73 -3.04 0.69
N THR A 68 -12.97 -3.53 0.75
CA THR A 68 -13.28 -4.97 0.74
C THR A 68 -14.37 -5.28 -0.25
N GLY A 69 -14.39 -6.52 -0.72
CA GLY A 69 -15.46 -7.04 -1.60
C GLY A 69 -15.15 -6.89 -3.09
N PRO A 70 -16.07 -7.35 -3.95
CA PRO A 70 -15.82 -7.49 -5.39
C PRO A 70 -15.66 -6.16 -6.13
N ALA A 71 -16.12 -5.06 -5.54
CA ALA A 71 -16.00 -3.72 -6.13
C ALA A 71 -14.65 -3.04 -5.85
N ALA A 72 -13.82 -3.62 -4.96
CA ALA A 72 -12.51 -3.05 -4.61
C ALA A 72 -11.54 -3.14 -5.81
N PRO A 73 -10.78 -2.06 -6.12
CA PRO A 73 -9.77 -2.09 -7.18
C PRO A 73 -8.80 -3.25 -7.02
N ARG A 74 -8.38 -3.87 -8.13
CA ARG A 74 -7.54 -5.08 -8.11
C ARG A 74 -6.05 -4.77 -8.22
N ALA A 75 -5.71 -3.76 -9.01
CA ALA A 75 -4.32 -3.39 -9.27
C ALA A 75 -4.23 -1.94 -9.77
N VAL A 76 -3.04 -1.35 -9.63
CA VAL A 76 -2.68 -0.08 -10.25
C VAL A 76 -1.38 -0.27 -11.00
N PHE A 77 -1.36 0.25 -12.22
CA PHE A 77 -0.20 0.18 -13.11
C PHE A 77 0.24 1.58 -13.51
N GLU A 78 1.54 1.84 -13.44
CA GLU A 78 2.16 2.98 -14.09
C GLU A 78 2.34 2.68 -15.59
N VAL A 79 1.93 3.63 -16.43
CA VAL A 79 1.98 3.53 -17.89
C VAL A 79 2.49 4.82 -18.49
N ALA A 80 3.19 4.74 -19.62
CA ALA A 80 3.45 5.89 -20.46
C ALA A 80 2.17 6.27 -21.21
N TYR A 81 1.71 7.52 -21.07
CA TYR A 81 0.52 8.01 -21.73
C TYR A 81 0.72 9.47 -22.17
N GLY A 82 0.57 9.74 -23.46
CA GLY A 82 1.01 11.02 -24.04
C GLY A 82 2.52 11.23 -23.87
N SER A 83 2.91 12.38 -23.32
CA SER A 83 4.29 12.75 -23.05
C SER A 83 4.77 12.43 -21.63
N GLY A 84 3.95 11.78 -20.82
CA GLY A 84 4.20 11.60 -19.39
C GLY A 84 3.77 10.25 -18.84
N VAL A 85 3.78 10.17 -17.51
CA VAL A 85 3.30 9.02 -16.74
C VAL A 85 1.82 9.20 -16.40
N ALA A 86 1.07 8.11 -16.49
CA ALA A 86 -0.27 7.98 -15.96
C ALA A 86 -0.40 6.67 -15.17
N TYR A 87 -1.45 6.58 -14.36
CA TYR A 87 -1.77 5.45 -13.51
C TYR A 87 -3.09 4.86 -13.93
N TYR A 88 -3.05 3.65 -14.49
CA TYR A 88 -4.20 2.86 -14.87
C TYR A 88 -4.65 2.02 -13.68
N VAL A 89 -5.87 2.26 -13.21
CA VAL A 89 -6.47 1.51 -12.10
C VAL A 89 -7.38 0.44 -12.68
N GLN A 90 -7.08 -0.82 -12.37
CA GLN A 90 -7.92 -1.94 -12.71
C GLN A 90 -9.02 -2.07 -11.65
N ALA A 91 -10.26 -1.88 -12.05
CA ALA A 91 -11.44 -1.99 -11.19
C ALA A 91 -11.68 -3.44 -10.73
N GLY A 92 -12.48 -3.57 -9.66
CA GLY A 92 -12.84 -4.84 -9.04
C GLY A 92 -13.78 -5.69 -9.88
N CYS A 93 -14.72 -5.03 -10.55
CA CYS A 93 -15.81 -5.66 -11.27
C CYS A 93 -15.87 -5.20 -12.73
N CYS A 94 -16.29 -6.09 -13.62
CA CYS A 94 -16.32 -5.84 -15.07
C CYS A 94 -17.29 -4.73 -15.49
N ASP A 95 -18.27 -4.37 -14.66
CA ASP A 95 -19.21 -3.29 -14.92
C ASP A 95 -18.74 -1.92 -14.42
N GLN A 96 -17.60 -1.86 -13.71
CA GLN A 96 -16.95 -0.63 -13.31
C GLN A 96 -15.99 -0.18 -14.41
N LEU A 97 -15.92 1.13 -14.62
CA LEU A 97 -14.94 1.72 -15.52
C LEU A 97 -13.56 1.71 -14.87
N ASP A 98 -12.52 1.43 -15.66
CA ASP A 98 -11.13 1.47 -15.22
C ASP A 98 -10.54 2.87 -15.41
N PRO A 99 -10.31 3.68 -14.36
CA PRO A 99 -9.82 5.04 -14.55
C PRO A 99 -8.35 5.08 -14.94
N LEU A 100 -8.03 5.98 -15.87
CA LEU A 100 -6.66 6.41 -16.17
C LEU A 100 -6.43 7.79 -15.57
N ILE A 101 -5.44 7.91 -14.69
CA ILE A 101 -5.19 9.11 -13.90
C ILE A 101 -3.81 9.67 -14.27
N ASP A 102 -3.70 10.97 -14.54
CA ASP A 102 -2.42 11.59 -14.89
C ASP A 102 -1.46 11.69 -13.67
N ALA A 103 -0.24 12.17 -13.92
CA ALA A 103 0.76 12.38 -12.87
C ALA A 103 0.31 13.37 -11.75
N ASN A 104 -0.68 14.23 -12.02
CA ASN A 104 -1.21 15.21 -11.07
C ASN A 104 -2.39 14.67 -10.26
N GLY A 105 -2.86 13.44 -10.53
CA GLY A 105 -4.00 12.84 -9.84
C GLY A 105 -5.36 13.13 -10.48
N VAL A 106 -5.37 13.66 -11.71
CA VAL A 106 -6.60 13.99 -12.47
C VAL A 106 -7.00 12.81 -13.35
N ILE A 107 -8.28 12.42 -13.31
CA ILE A 107 -8.81 11.39 -14.23
C ILE A 107 -8.83 11.95 -15.65
N VAL A 108 -8.12 11.27 -16.55
CA VAL A 108 -8.01 11.63 -17.97
C VAL A 108 -9.18 11.05 -18.76
N CYS A 109 -9.43 9.75 -18.59
CA CYS A 109 -10.49 8.99 -19.27
C CYS A 109 -10.66 7.62 -18.60
N TYR A 110 -11.52 6.78 -19.18
CA TYR A 110 -11.67 5.38 -18.78
C TYR A 110 -11.42 4.48 -20.00
N PRO A 111 -10.20 3.93 -20.18
CA PRO A 111 -9.86 3.16 -21.38
C PRO A 111 -10.58 1.81 -21.49
N THR A 112 -10.97 1.20 -20.37
CA THR A 112 -11.58 -0.13 -20.33
C THR A 112 -12.62 -0.22 -19.20
N GLY A 113 -13.23 -1.40 -19.06
CA GLY A 113 -14.28 -1.65 -18.07
C GLY A 113 -15.66 -1.18 -18.54
N GLY A 114 -16.60 -1.09 -17.60
CA GLY A 114 -18.01 -0.87 -17.88
C GLY A 114 -18.67 -2.09 -18.53
N TYR A 115 -20.00 -2.09 -18.65
CA TYR A 115 -20.76 -3.23 -19.19
C TYR A 115 -20.28 -3.75 -20.55
N THR A 116 -19.68 -2.90 -21.39
CA THR A 116 -19.17 -3.29 -22.71
C THR A 116 -17.68 -3.67 -22.72
N GLY A 117 -16.96 -3.38 -21.63
CA GLY A 117 -15.49 -3.51 -21.55
C GLY A 117 -14.71 -2.44 -22.31
N ARG A 118 -15.38 -1.54 -23.05
CA ARG A 118 -14.76 -0.54 -23.93
C ARG A 118 -14.47 0.80 -23.26
N GLY A 119 -14.74 0.91 -21.95
CA GLY A 119 -14.54 2.18 -21.24
C GLY A 119 -15.55 3.26 -21.67
N ASP A 120 -15.12 4.52 -21.59
CA ASP A 120 -15.97 5.70 -21.84
C ASP A 120 -15.85 6.30 -23.25
N GLY A 121 -14.90 5.83 -24.07
CA GLY A 121 -14.65 6.32 -25.41
C GLY A 121 -14.06 7.74 -25.47
N LYS A 122 -13.53 8.29 -24.36
CA LYS A 122 -12.97 9.65 -24.31
C LYS A 122 -11.45 9.70 -24.31
N CYS A 123 -10.79 8.54 -24.24
CA CYS A 123 -9.33 8.47 -24.28
C CYS A 123 -8.79 8.97 -25.63
N LEU A 124 -7.88 9.95 -25.59
CA LEU A 124 -7.25 10.52 -26.79
C LEU A 124 -6.27 9.55 -27.45
N GLN A 125 -5.75 8.59 -26.68
CA GLN A 125 -4.79 7.59 -27.12
C GLN A 125 -5.19 6.22 -26.55
N GLU A 126 -4.78 5.16 -27.23
CA GLU A 126 -4.95 3.79 -26.75
C GLU A 126 -4.09 3.53 -25.51
N LEU A 127 -4.60 2.70 -24.59
CA LEU A 127 -3.85 2.29 -23.41
C LEU A 127 -2.71 1.34 -23.83
N PRO A 128 -1.47 1.50 -23.30
CA PRO A 128 -0.37 0.60 -23.64
C PRO A 128 -0.70 -0.86 -23.39
N VAL A 129 -0.15 -1.75 -24.21
CA VAL A 129 -0.29 -3.20 -24.01
C VAL A 129 0.28 -3.62 -22.65
N VAL A 130 -0.23 -4.72 -22.09
CA VAL A 130 0.11 -5.19 -20.74
C VAL A 130 1.63 -5.29 -20.50
N ALA A 131 2.41 -5.71 -21.51
CA ALA A 131 3.86 -5.83 -21.43
C ALA A 131 4.61 -4.50 -21.17
N HIS A 132 3.96 -3.36 -21.38
CA HIS A 132 4.53 -2.02 -21.15
C HIS A 132 3.99 -1.35 -19.89
N ARG A 133 3.23 -2.08 -19.07
CA ARG A 133 2.68 -1.56 -17.81
C ARG A 133 3.54 -2.02 -16.65
N ARG A 134 3.97 -1.09 -15.79
CA ARG A 134 4.64 -1.45 -14.53
C ARG A 134 3.59 -1.53 -13.43
N GLU A 135 3.41 -2.69 -12.83
CA GLU A 135 2.54 -2.82 -11.66
C GLU A 135 3.17 -2.07 -10.47
N VAL A 136 2.44 -1.12 -9.90
CA VAL A 136 2.89 -0.34 -8.73
C VAL A 136 2.16 -0.75 -7.45
N TRP A 137 1.00 -1.40 -7.59
CA TRP A 137 0.21 -1.88 -6.47
C TRP A 137 -0.76 -2.99 -6.91
N ARG A 138 -1.06 -3.90 -5.99
CA ARG A 138 -2.03 -4.97 -6.15
C ARG A 138 -2.75 -5.23 -4.82
N HIS A 139 -4.07 -5.36 -4.92
CA HIS A 139 -4.94 -5.66 -3.80
C HIS A 139 -4.63 -7.07 -3.24
N ARG A 140 -4.53 -7.18 -1.91
CA ARG A 140 -4.12 -8.41 -1.19
C ARG A 140 -5.28 -9.10 -0.51
#